data_AF-A0ABD3VP51-F1
#
_entry.id   AF-A0ABD3VP51-F1
#
_cell.length_a   1.000
_cell.length_b   1.000
_cell.length_c   1.000
_cell.angle_alpha   90.00
_cell.angle_beta   90.00
_cell.angle_gamma   90.00
#
_symmetry.space_group_name_H-M   'P 1'
#
loop_
_entity.id
_entity.type
_entity.pdbx_description
1 polymer ?
#
loop_
_entity_poly.entity_id
_entity_poly.type
_entity_poly.pdbx_seq_one_letter_code
_entity_poly.pdbx_strand_id
1 'polypeptide(L)'
;MESSFSQNPTPVSGKGQIKIKPQQYNGHEDFEEYLSQSEIVVQINNWNYHEKSLYLAGSLSGSARGILTELGPRERQDFDSLVRILSIRFGSAERSEMYKANLQTRVRGKDESLSELAQSVRKLTRLAYPSADSALINMLAIISLTLFQIQK
;
A
#
# COMPACT_ATOMS: atom_id res chain seq x y z
N MET A 1 56.00 37.98 29.54
CA MET A 1 54.99 37.48 30.49
C MET A 1 53.64 37.96 29.98
N GLU A 2 53.10 37.26 29.00
CA GLU A 2 51.80 37.44 28.35
C GLU A 2 51.50 36.07 27.72
N SER A 3 50.31 35.51 27.65
CA SER A 3 49.00 35.76 28.25
C SER A 3 48.26 34.43 28.04
N SER A 4 47.51 33.98 29.05
CA SER A 4 46.81 32.71 29.07
C SER A 4 45.90 32.48 27.86
N PHE A 5 46.14 31.40 27.10
CA PHE A 5 45.19 30.88 26.11
C PHE A 5 44.01 30.25 26.85
N SER A 6 42.89 30.97 26.92
CA SER A 6 41.61 30.42 27.37
C SER A 6 41.01 29.57 26.24
N GLN A 7 41.02 28.25 26.39
CA GLN A 7 40.26 27.35 25.52
C GLN A 7 38.79 27.39 25.94
N ASN A 8 37.95 28.06 25.14
CA ASN A 8 36.51 27.83 25.19
C ASN A 8 36.20 26.47 24.55
N PRO A 9 35.36 25.61 25.15
CA PRO A 9 34.94 24.38 24.51
C PRO A 9 34.08 24.71 23.29
N THR A 10 34.51 24.26 22.12
CA THR A 10 33.69 24.25 20.90
C THR A 10 32.38 23.50 21.13
N PRO A 11 31.22 24.04 20.73
CA PRO A 11 29.98 23.28 20.73
C PRO A 11 30.07 22.20 19.64
N VAL A 12 30.08 20.93 20.06
CA VAL A 12 29.90 19.77 19.17
C VAL A 12 28.47 19.75 18.62
N SER A 13 28.19 20.58 17.61
CA SER A 13 26.96 20.48 16.82
C SER A 13 27.23 19.66 15.57
N GLY A 14 26.60 18.47 15.51
CA GLY A 14 26.67 17.61 14.35
C GLY A 14 26.03 16.25 14.52
N LYS A 15 24.87 16.14 15.21
CA LYS A 15 24.01 14.98 14.98
C LYS A 15 23.38 15.17 13.59
N GLY A 16 24.03 14.64 12.56
CA GLY A 16 23.47 14.61 11.22
C GLY A 16 22.09 13.95 11.29
N GLN A 17 21.04 14.72 11.01
CA GLN A 17 19.68 14.16 10.92
C GLN A 17 19.69 13.13 9.80
N ILE A 18 19.47 11.86 10.15
CA ILE A 18 19.26 10.79 9.18
C ILE A 18 17.93 11.09 8.49
N LYS A 19 17.97 11.62 7.26
CA LYS A 19 16.78 11.82 6.43
C LYS A 19 16.56 10.54 5.62
N ILE A 20 15.42 9.89 5.84
CA ILE A 20 15.06 8.69 5.09
C ILE A 20 14.35 9.11 3.80
N LYS A 21 14.82 8.60 2.67
CA LYS A 21 14.12 8.76 1.39
C LYS A 21 12.94 7.79 1.37
N PRO A 22 11.69 8.25 1.23
CA PRO A 22 10.57 7.33 1.24
C PRO A 22 10.45 6.59 -0.10
N GLN A 23 9.64 5.53 -0.08
CA GLN A 23 9.46 4.62 -1.22
C GLN A 23 8.55 5.25 -2.29
N GLN A 24 8.80 4.90 -3.55
CA GLN A 24 7.93 5.26 -4.68
C GLN A 24 6.68 4.36 -4.66
N TYR A 25 5.53 4.91 -5.02
CA TYR A 25 4.28 4.16 -5.13
C TYR A 25 3.89 4.00 -6.59
N ASN A 26 3.72 2.76 -7.06
CA ASN A 26 3.38 2.48 -8.46
C ASN A 26 1.91 2.04 -8.66
N GLY A 27 1.14 1.85 -7.60
CA GLY A 27 -0.26 1.38 -7.62
C GLY A 27 -0.45 -0.13 -7.48
N HIS A 28 0.62 -0.94 -7.48
CA HIS A 28 0.50 -2.40 -7.41
C HIS A 28 0.40 -2.93 -5.98
N GLU A 29 1.12 -2.32 -5.04
CA GLU A 29 1.04 -2.64 -3.61
C GLU A 29 -0.23 -2.04 -3.00
N ASP A 30 -0.78 -2.68 -1.96
CA ASP A 30 -1.94 -2.15 -1.23
C ASP A 30 -1.66 -0.74 -0.72
N PHE A 31 -2.59 0.19 -0.94
CA PHE A 31 -2.34 1.58 -0.62
C PHE A 31 -2.32 1.83 0.89
N GLU A 32 -3.09 1.11 1.68
CA GLU A 32 -3.13 1.27 3.14
C GLU A 32 -1.83 0.76 3.78
N GLU A 33 -1.27 -0.34 3.25
CA GLU A 33 0.06 -0.83 3.63
C GLU A 33 1.16 0.18 3.29
N TYR A 34 1.14 0.73 2.07
CA TYR A 34 2.08 1.79 1.66
C TYR A 34 1.94 3.04 2.53
N LEU A 35 0.70 3.47 2.81
CA LEU A 35 0.42 4.65 3.62
C LEU A 35 0.98 4.48 5.04
N SER A 36 0.77 3.32 5.66
CA SER A 36 1.31 2.97 6.98
C SER A 36 2.85 3.08 7.02
N GLN A 37 3.53 2.59 5.98
CA GLN A 37 4.99 2.73 5.87
C GLN A 37 5.40 4.20 5.69
N SER A 38 4.66 4.95 4.87
CA SER A 38 4.94 6.36 4.59
C SER A 38 4.84 7.23 5.84
N GLU A 39 3.89 6.95 6.75
CA GLU A 39 3.72 7.66 8.01
C GLU A 39 4.95 7.53 8.92
N ILE A 40 5.56 6.35 8.96
CA ILE A 40 6.82 6.15 9.70
C ILE A 40 7.92 7.07 9.15
N VAL A 41 8.02 7.20 7.83
CA VAL A 41 9.04 8.07 7.22
C VAL A 41 8.73 9.56 7.44
N VAL A 42 7.45 9.96 7.39
CA VAL A 42 6.99 11.31 7.72
C VAL A 42 7.40 11.67 9.15
N GLN A 43 7.23 10.74 10.11
CA GLN A 43 7.63 10.94 11.50
C GLN A 43 9.15 11.08 11.65
N ILE A 44 9.93 10.21 10.99
CA ILE A 44 11.40 10.27 11.06
C ILE A 44 11.94 11.58 10.47
N ASN A 45 11.34 12.05 9.38
CA ASN A 45 11.75 13.28 8.71
C ASN A 45 11.13 14.55 9.33
N ASN A 46 10.21 14.40 10.29
CA ASN A 46 9.45 15.47 10.93
C ASN A 46 8.76 16.40 9.91
N TRP A 47 8.15 15.81 8.89
CA TRP A 47 7.49 16.56 7.82
C TRP A 47 6.17 17.15 8.26
N ASN A 48 5.94 18.40 7.90
CA ASN A 48 4.65 19.07 8.08
C ASN A 48 3.63 18.61 7.02
N TYR A 49 2.38 19.05 7.18
CA TYR A 49 1.27 18.65 6.31
C TYR A 49 1.53 18.89 4.82
N HIS A 50 2.09 20.06 4.48
CA HIS A 50 2.38 20.42 3.10
C HIS A 50 3.54 19.59 2.54
N GLU A 51 4.60 19.37 3.33
CA GLU A 51 5.75 18.54 2.94
C GLU A 51 5.33 17.09 2.66
N LYS A 52 4.51 16.47 3.53
CA LYS A 52 4.01 15.11 3.29
C LYS A 52 3.11 15.03 2.07
N SER A 53 2.32 16.07 1.78
CA SER A 53 1.48 16.11 0.56
C SER A 53 2.33 16.18 -0.71
N LEU A 54 3.28 17.10 -0.77
CA LEU A 54 4.18 17.23 -1.92
C LEU A 54 5.00 15.96 -2.11
N TYR A 55 5.43 15.35 -1.01
CA TYR A 55 6.13 14.09 -1.06
C TYR A 55 5.25 12.98 -1.63
N LEU A 56 4.04 12.79 -1.11
CA LEU A 56 3.11 11.77 -1.59
C LEU A 56 2.81 11.95 -3.07
N ALA A 57 2.54 13.19 -3.52
CA ALA A 57 2.35 13.49 -4.94
C ALA A 57 3.61 13.17 -5.78
N GLY A 58 4.79 13.52 -5.27
CA GLY A 58 6.08 13.28 -5.93
C GLY A 58 6.55 11.82 -5.90
N SER A 59 6.00 10.99 -5.02
CA SER A 59 6.31 9.56 -4.95
C SER A 59 5.47 8.71 -5.92
N LEU A 60 4.45 9.30 -6.55
CA LEU A 60 3.57 8.58 -7.48
C LEU A 60 4.29 8.27 -8.81
N SER A 61 4.23 7.00 -9.17
CA SER A 61 4.83 6.42 -10.37
C SER A 61 3.88 5.42 -11.01
N GLY A 62 4.25 4.86 -12.17
CA GLY A 62 3.43 3.84 -12.84
C GLY A 62 1.98 4.28 -13.05
N SER A 63 1.03 3.40 -12.72
CA SER A 63 -0.41 3.67 -12.85
C SER A 63 -0.90 4.70 -11.83
N ALA A 64 -0.30 4.76 -10.64
CA ALA A 64 -0.66 5.72 -9.59
C ALA A 64 -0.39 7.18 -10.01
N ARG A 65 0.59 7.43 -10.89
CA ARG A 65 0.85 8.78 -11.42
C ARG A 65 -0.34 9.38 -12.16
N GLY A 66 -1.21 8.54 -12.75
CA GLY A 66 -2.43 9.00 -13.45
C GLY A 66 -3.38 9.78 -12.56
N ILE A 67 -3.37 9.54 -11.24
CA ILE A 67 -4.17 10.32 -10.28
C ILE A 67 -3.84 11.81 -10.32
N LEU A 68 -2.57 12.17 -10.58
CA LEU A 68 -2.17 13.57 -10.63
C LEU A 68 -2.88 14.31 -11.76
N THR A 69 -3.28 13.67 -12.84
CA THR A 69 -4.02 14.33 -13.94
C THR A 69 -5.48 14.57 -13.61
N GLU A 70 -6.04 13.80 -12.67
CA GLU A 70 -7.44 13.90 -12.24
C GLU A 70 -7.65 14.97 -11.18
N LEU A 71 -6.59 15.29 -10.41
CA LEU A 71 -6.60 16.30 -9.37
C LEU A 71 -6.19 17.68 -9.88
N GLY A 72 -6.87 18.72 -9.38
CA GLY A 72 -6.46 20.11 -9.56
C GLY A 72 -5.19 20.48 -8.77
N PRO A 73 -4.51 21.60 -9.09
CA PRO A 73 -3.26 21.98 -8.42
C PRO A 73 -3.35 22.10 -6.89
N ARG A 74 -4.50 22.54 -6.36
CA ARG A 74 -4.73 22.64 -4.92
C ARG A 74 -4.90 21.26 -4.26
N GLU A 75 -5.63 20.35 -4.91
CA GLU A 75 -5.84 19.00 -4.39
C GLU A 75 -4.57 18.17 -4.39
N ARG A 76 -3.62 18.45 -5.30
CA ARG A 76 -2.28 17.83 -5.29
C ARG A 76 -1.40 18.29 -4.13
N GLN A 77 -1.76 19.39 -3.48
CA GLN A 77 -1.08 19.93 -2.29
C GLN A 77 -1.86 19.67 -1.00
N ASP A 78 -2.99 18.96 -1.11
CA ASP A 78 -3.82 18.55 0.00
C ASP A 78 -3.63 17.06 0.25
N PHE A 79 -3.04 16.72 1.41
CA PHE A 79 -2.67 15.34 1.72
C PHE A 79 -3.91 14.45 1.80
N ASP A 80 -5.00 14.94 2.38
CA ASP A 80 -6.20 14.15 2.60
C ASP A 80 -6.95 13.88 1.28
N SER A 81 -6.94 14.84 0.35
CA SER A 81 -7.45 14.64 -1.01
C SER A 81 -6.67 13.57 -1.77
N LEU A 82 -5.34 13.57 -1.67
CA LEU A 82 -4.47 12.54 -2.26
C LEU A 82 -4.75 11.16 -1.66
N VAL A 83 -4.77 11.05 -0.32
CA VAL A 83 -5.05 9.79 0.37
C VAL A 83 -6.42 9.27 -0.03
N ARG A 84 -7.47 10.10 -0.01
CA ARG A 84 -8.82 9.68 -0.36
C ARG A 84 -8.91 9.08 -1.76
N ILE A 85 -8.37 9.75 -2.78
CA ILE A 85 -8.48 9.24 -4.15
C ILE A 85 -7.60 8.00 -4.39
N LEU A 86 -6.45 7.92 -3.72
CA LEU A 86 -5.58 6.76 -3.77
C LEU A 86 -6.19 5.55 -3.03
N SER A 87 -6.83 5.75 -1.88
CA SER A 87 -7.59 4.71 -1.17
C SER A 87 -8.81 4.24 -1.95
N ILE A 88 -9.45 5.11 -2.74
CA ILE A 88 -10.52 4.66 -3.65
C ILE A 88 -9.93 3.73 -4.70
N ARG A 89 -8.96 4.22 -5.49
CA ARG A 89 -8.45 3.49 -6.67
C ARG A 89 -7.58 2.28 -6.35
N PHE A 90 -6.85 2.37 -5.25
CA PHE A 90 -5.80 1.44 -4.88
C PHE A 90 -5.99 0.93 -3.44
N GLY A 91 -7.12 1.20 -2.80
CA GLY A 91 -7.39 0.62 -1.49
C GLY A 91 -7.69 -0.88 -1.58
N SER A 92 -7.68 -1.50 -0.41
CA SER A 92 -8.01 -2.91 -0.24
C SER A 92 -9.44 -3.25 -0.69
N ALA A 93 -10.37 -2.29 -0.64
CA ALA A 93 -11.77 -2.48 -1.03
C ALA A 93 -11.96 -2.72 -2.54
N GLU A 94 -11.39 -1.88 -3.41
CA GLU A 94 -11.49 -2.05 -4.86
C GLU A 94 -10.78 -3.34 -5.30
N ARG A 95 -9.63 -3.65 -4.70
CA ARG A 95 -8.93 -4.93 -4.93
C ARG A 95 -9.74 -6.12 -4.45
N SER A 96 -10.35 -6.02 -3.28
CA SER A 96 -11.23 -7.06 -2.70
C SER A 96 -12.39 -7.37 -3.65
N GLU A 97 -13.07 -6.36 -4.19
CA GLU A 97 -14.12 -6.52 -5.22
C GLU A 97 -13.59 -7.21 -6.48
N MET A 98 -12.43 -6.80 -7.01
CA MET A 98 -11.79 -7.48 -8.14
C MET A 98 -11.49 -8.95 -7.84
N TYR A 99 -10.99 -9.26 -6.64
CA TYR A 99 -10.72 -10.64 -6.24
C TYR A 99 -12.00 -11.46 -6.04
N LYS A 100 -13.11 -10.85 -5.57
CA LYS A 100 -14.42 -11.49 -5.54
C LYS A 100 -14.91 -11.83 -6.94
N ALA A 101 -14.80 -10.91 -7.89
CA ALA A 101 -15.18 -11.14 -9.29
C ALA A 101 -14.32 -12.24 -9.93
N ASN A 102 -13.01 -12.23 -9.69
CA ASN A 102 -12.10 -13.29 -10.13
C ASN A 102 -12.46 -14.65 -9.50
N LEU A 103 -12.83 -14.68 -8.22
CA LEU A 103 -13.27 -15.90 -7.55
C LEU A 103 -14.59 -16.43 -8.13
N GLN A 104 -15.56 -15.56 -8.42
CA GLN A 104 -16.85 -15.94 -9.03
C GLN A 104 -16.69 -16.52 -10.43
N THR A 105 -15.76 -15.99 -11.21
CA THR A 105 -15.49 -16.43 -12.60
C THR A 105 -14.45 -17.54 -12.70
N ARG A 106 -13.87 -17.96 -11.58
CA ARG A 106 -12.78 -18.94 -11.56
C ARG A 106 -13.28 -20.34 -11.90
N VAL A 107 -12.95 -20.83 -13.09
CA VAL A 107 -13.22 -22.22 -13.50
C VAL A 107 -11.93 -23.00 -13.69
N ARG A 108 -11.95 -24.32 -13.52
CA ARG A 108 -10.78 -25.18 -13.71
C ARG A 108 -10.26 -25.08 -15.15
N GLY A 109 -8.96 -24.86 -15.32
CA GLY A 109 -8.31 -24.90 -16.64
C GLY A 109 -8.27 -26.32 -17.22
N LYS A 110 -8.20 -26.46 -18.55
CA LYS A 110 -8.20 -27.75 -19.26
C LYS A 110 -7.07 -28.69 -18.80
N ASP A 111 -5.91 -28.14 -18.48
CA ASP A 111 -4.72 -28.87 -18.05
C ASP A 111 -4.35 -28.60 -16.58
N GLU A 112 -5.24 -27.93 -15.83
CA GLU A 112 -4.98 -27.56 -14.44
C GLU A 112 -5.30 -28.73 -13.50
N SER A 113 -4.40 -29.04 -12.56
CA SER A 113 -4.67 -30.01 -11.52
C SER A 113 -5.66 -29.48 -10.47
N LEU A 114 -6.36 -30.40 -9.79
CA LEU A 114 -7.28 -30.01 -8.72
C LEU A 114 -6.57 -29.31 -7.55
N SER A 115 -5.31 -29.64 -7.30
CA SER A 115 -4.48 -29.02 -6.26
C SER A 115 -4.15 -27.56 -6.60
N GLU A 116 -3.76 -27.29 -7.84
CA GLU A 116 -3.47 -25.93 -8.33
C GLU A 116 -4.73 -25.05 -8.28
N LEU A 117 -5.88 -25.60 -8.70
CA LEU A 117 -7.16 -24.93 -8.57
C LEU A 117 -7.45 -24.57 -7.11
N ALA A 118 -7.34 -25.54 -6.19
CA ALA A 118 -7.61 -25.33 -4.77
C ALA A 118 -6.68 -24.29 -4.13
N GLN A 119 -5.39 -24.28 -4.48
CA GLN A 119 -4.45 -23.27 -4.01
C GLN A 119 -4.82 -21.88 -4.53
N SER A 120 -5.16 -21.76 -5.81
CA SER A 120 -5.57 -20.48 -6.41
C SER A 120 -6.86 -19.95 -5.80
N VAL A 121 -7.86 -20.81 -5.58
CA VAL A 121 -9.14 -20.46 -4.93
C VAL A 121 -8.89 -19.98 -3.51
N ARG A 122 -8.09 -20.69 -2.70
CA ARG A 122 -7.76 -20.24 -1.34
C ARG A 122 -7.08 -18.87 -1.33
N LYS A 123 -6.14 -18.64 -2.25
CA LYS A 123 -5.47 -17.34 -2.39
C LYS A 123 -6.47 -16.24 -2.75
N LEU A 124 -7.31 -16.47 -3.75
CA LEU A 124 -8.35 -15.53 -4.18
C LEU A 124 -9.34 -15.23 -3.04
N THR A 125 -9.81 -16.24 -2.30
CA THR A 125 -10.72 -16.05 -1.17
C THR A 125 -10.11 -15.18 -0.07
N ARG A 126 -8.83 -15.39 0.27
CA ARG A 126 -8.14 -14.56 1.27
C ARG A 126 -8.02 -13.10 0.83
N LEU A 127 -7.78 -12.87 -0.46
CA LEU A 127 -7.65 -11.52 -1.03
C LEU A 127 -9.00 -10.84 -1.26
N ALA A 128 -10.04 -11.63 -1.56
CA ALA A 128 -11.42 -11.17 -1.73
C ALA A 128 -12.07 -10.79 -0.40
N TYR A 129 -11.64 -11.39 0.72
CA TYR A 129 -12.21 -11.15 2.03
C TYR A 129 -11.13 -10.93 3.10
N PRO A 130 -10.38 -9.81 3.02
CA PRO A 130 -9.27 -9.54 3.94
C PRO A 130 -9.72 -9.38 5.41
N SER A 131 -10.99 -9.03 5.64
CA SER A 131 -11.59 -8.86 6.97
C SER A 131 -12.39 -10.09 7.45
N ALA A 132 -12.48 -11.16 6.64
CA ALA A 132 -13.23 -12.35 7.03
C ALA A 132 -12.42 -13.25 7.96
N ASP A 133 -13.11 -13.85 8.92
CA ASP A 133 -12.50 -14.81 9.83
C ASP A 133 -12.03 -16.07 9.09
N SER A 134 -10.95 -16.68 9.59
CA SER A 134 -10.28 -17.85 9.00
C SER A 134 -11.22 -19.03 8.76
N ALA A 135 -12.23 -19.20 9.63
CA ALA A 135 -13.28 -20.20 9.47
C ALA A 135 -14.20 -19.94 8.26
N LEU A 136 -14.53 -18.68 7.98
CA LEU A 136 -15.36 -18.29 6.84
C LEU A 136 -14.60 -18.44 5.53
N ILE A 137 -13.30 -18.11 5.51
CA ILE A 137 -12.43 -18.31 4.34
C ILE A 137 -12.32 -19.79 3.98
N ASN A 138 -12.16 -20.67 4.98
CA ASN A 138 -12.13 -22.12 4.76
C ASN A 138 -13.47 -22.65 4.24
N MET A 139 -14.59 -22.20 4.79
CA MET A 139 -15.92 -22.58 4.32
C MET A 139 -16.15 -22.14 2.86
N LEU A 140 -15.83 -20.89 2.52
CA LEU A 140 -16.01 -20.36 1.16
C LEU A 140 -15.12 -21.07 0.13
N ALA A 141 -13.89 -21.45 0.52
CA ALA A 141 -13.01 -22.24 -0.34
C ALA A 141 -13.55 -23.65 -0.59
N ILE A 142 -14.15 -24.29 0.42
CA ILE A 142 -14.78 -25.62 0.30
C ILE A 142 -16.03 -25.55 -0.60
N ILE A 143 -16.91 -24.56 -0.39
CA ILE A 143 -18.12 -24.37 -1.20
C ILE A 143 -17.79 -24.10 -2.67
N SER A 144 -16.75 -23.28 -2.91
CA SER A 144 -16.30 -23.02 -4.28
C SER A 144 -15.84 -24.33 -4.94
N LEU A 145 -15.02 -25.14 -4.26
CA LEU A 145 -14.53 -26.42 -4.80
C LEU A 145 -15.64 -27.45 -5.06
N THR A 146 -16.68 -27.52 -4.24
CA THR A 146 -17.80 -28.46 -4.43
C THR A 146 -18.71 -28.04 -5.59
N LEU A 147 -18.95 -26.74 -5.79
CA LEU A 147 -19.72 -26.24 -6.94
C LEU A 147 -19.01 -26.54 -8.28
N PHE A 148 -17.68 -26.50 -8.30
CA PHE A 148 -16.89 -26.83 -9.51
C PHE A 148 -16.81 -28.34 -9.83
N GLN A 149 -17.20 -29.23 -8.92
CA GLN A 149 -17.30 -30.66 -9.22
C GLN A 149 -18.61 -31.06 -9.92
N ILE A 150 -19.63 -30.19 -9.92
CA ILE A 150 -20.97 -30.50 -10.42
C ILE A 150 -21.16 -30.07 -11.89
N GLN A 151 -20.41 -29.09 -12.40
CA GLN A 151 -20.52 -28.61 -13.79
C GLN A 151 -19.68 -29.41 -14.80
N LYS A 152 -19.70 -30.75 -14.70
CA LYS A 152 -19.02 -31.63 -15.64
C LYS A 152 -19.85 -31.91 -16.89
#